data_AF-A0A7R9VS39-F1
#
_entry.id   AF-A0A7R9VS39-F1
#
_cell.length_a   1.000
_cell.length_b   1.000
_cell.length_c   1.000
_cell.angle_alpha   90.00
_cell.angle_beta   90.00
_cell.angle_gamma   90.00
#
_symmetry.space_group_name_H-M   'P 1'
#
loop_
_entity.id
_entity.type
_entity.pdbx_description
1 polymer ?
#
loop_
_entity_poly.entity_id
_entity_poly.type
_entity_poly.pdbx_seq_one_letter_code
_entity_poly.pdbx_strand_id
1 'polypeptide(L)'
;ALMGVGTGKNGKVTVTDMDRIEASNLSRQFLFRDSDVGSPKSVSGARVVKGWTNGRMNVEALERKVGPDTEDYFDDDFWEGTDVCWNALDNVAARRYTDGRCLLYSKPLL
;
A
#
# COMPACT_ATOMS: atom_id res chain seq x y z
N ALA A 1 -11.03 0.64 -4.85
CA ALA A 1 -11.76 1.74 -5.54
C ALA A 1 -13.20 1.34 -5.88
N LEU A 2 -13.43 0.44 -6.84
CA LEU A 2 -14.78 0.10 -7.32
C LEU A 2 -15.68 -0.53 -6.25
N MET A 3 -15.11 -1.34 -5.36
CA MET A 3 -15.84 -1.95 -4.23
C MET A 3 -16.11 -0.99 -3.06
N GLY A 4 -15.64 0.27 -3.12
CA GLY A 4 -15.86 1.25 -2.04
C GLY A 4 -15.04 1.03 -0.75
N VAL A 5 -14.04 0.15 -0.77
CA VAL A 5 -13.11 -0.06 0.37
C VAL A 5 -12.48 1.28 0.79
N GLY A 6 -12.44 1.54 2.10
CA GLY A 6 -11.84 2.76 2.66
C GLY A 6 -12.62 4.06 2.42
N THR A 7 -13.90 3.99 2.03
CA THR A 7 -14.75 5.18 1.82
C THR A 7 -15.68 5.51 3.01
N GLY A 8 -15.78 4.60 4.00
CA GLY A 8 -16.54 4.84 5.23
C GLY A 8 -15.88 5.89 6.13
N LYS A 9 -16.62 6.41 7.10
CA LYS A 9 -16.16 7.48 8.03
C LYS A 9 -14.82 7.17 8.71
N ASN A 10 -14.62 5.92 9.11
CA ASN A 10 -13.39 5.42 9.74
C ASN A 10 -12.57 4.54 8.79
N GLY A 11 -12.96 4.46 7.52
CA GLY A 11 -12.25 3.66 6.52
C GLY A 11 -10.94 4.33 6.15
N LYS A 12 -9.87 3.54 6.06
CA LYS A 12 -8.56 3.97 5.60
C LYS A 12 -7.92 2.85 4.81
N VAL A 13 -7.22 3.20 3.73
CA VAL A 13 -6.35 2.28 2.99
C VAL A 13 -4.95 2.83 3.04
N THR A 14 -4.03 2.10 3.65
CA THR A 14 -2.62 2.44 3.64
C THR A 14 -1.94 1.63 2.55
N VAL A 15 -1.26 2.32 1.63
CA VAL A 15 -0.43 1.71 0.58
C VAL A 15 1.02 2.15 0.79
N THR A 16 1.94 1.19 0.78
CA THR A 16 3.37 1.48 0.96
C THR A 16 4.18 0.80 -0.12
N ASP A 17 5.13 1.54 -0.69
CA ASP A 17 6.10 1.04 -1.66
C ASP A 17 7.29 2.00 -1.66
N MET A 18 8.51 1.48 -1.54
CA MET A 18 9.74 2.29 -1.52
C MET A 18 10.24 2.66 -2.92
N ASP A 19 9.70 2.00 -3.95
CA ASP A 19 10.19 2.16 -5.31
C ASP A 19 9.60 3.39 -6.01
N ARG A 20 10.36 3.86 -6.99
CA ARG A 20 9.92 4.87 -7.97
C ARG A 20 9.43 4.20 -9.25
N ILE A 21 8.59 4.89 -9.99
CA ILE A 21 8.03 4.41 -11.25
C ILE A 21 9.13 4.42 -12.32
N GLU A 22 9.29 3.30 -13.01
CA GLU A 22 10.16 3.19 -14.18
C GLU A 22 9.36 2.99 -15.46
N ALA A 23 9.91 3.37 -16.61
CA ALA A 23 9.31 3.12 -17.92
C ALA A 23 8.99 1.63 -18.15
N SER A 24 9.86 0.74 -17.62
CA SER A 24 9.68 -0.72 -17.67
C SER A 24 8.41 -1.19 -16.96
N ASN A 25 7.88 -0.41 -16.01
CA ASN A 25 6.71 -0.75 -15.21
C ASN A 25 5.40 -0.43 -15.94
N LEU A 26 5.40 0.55 -16.85
CA LEU A 26 4.21 1.06 -17.53
C LEU A 26 3.47 0.00 -18.36
N SER A 27 4.18 -1.05 -18.78
CA SER A 27 3.60 -2.18 -19.52
C SER A 27 2.60 -3.03 -18.72
N ARG A 28 2.66 -3.00 -17.38
CA ARG A 28 1.84 -3.84 -16.49
C ARG A 28 1.20 -3.09 -15.32
N GLN A 29 1.68 -1.90 -14.99
CA GLN A 29 1.14 -1.06 -13.91
C GLN A 29 0.31 0.08 -14.51
N PHE A 30 -0.90 -0.25 -14.96
CA PHE A 30 -1.78 0.64 -15.74
C PHE A 30 -2.25 1.91 -15.03
N LEU A 31 -1.99 2.04 -13.72
CA LEU A 31 -2.25 3.28 -12.98
C LEU A 31 -1.31 4.41 -13.41
N PHE A 32 -0.12 4.08 -13.90
CA PHE A 32 0.93 5.05 -14.18
C PHE A 32 0.96 5.47 -15.65
N ARG A 33 1.47 6.67 -15.91
CA ARG A 33 1.71 7.23 -17.24
C ARG A 33 3.19 7.58 -17.39
N ASP A 34 3.60 7.85 -18.62
CA ASP A 34 4.97 8.28 -18.93
C ASP A 34 5.39 9.52 -18.12
N SER A 35 4.43 10.45 -17.90
CA SER A 35 4.62 11.64 -17.05
C SER A 35 4.88 11.34 -15.57
N ASP A 36 4.60 10.12 -15.11
CA ASP A 36 4.79 9.72 -13.71
C ASP A 36 6.15 9.06 -13.47
N VAL A 37 6.96 8.81 -14.51
CA VAL A 37 8.28 8.18 -14.40
C VAL A 37 9.18 8.98 -13.45
N GLY A 38 9.84 8.28 -12.52
CA GLY A 38 10.65 8.86 -11.45
C GLY A 38 9.84 9.26 -10.20
N SER A 39 8.52 9.31 -10.25
CA SER A 39 7.68 9.59 -9.08
C SER A 39 7.53 8.35 -8.18
N PRO A 40 7.25 8.51 -6.88
CA PRO A 40 6.99 7.38 -5.99
C PRO A 40 5.74 6.61 -6.42
N LYS A 41 5.82 5.27 -6.43
CA LYS A 41 4.72 4.40 -6.87
C LYS A 41 3.48 4.54 -6.00
N SER A 42 3.65 4.48 -4.68
CA SER A 42 2.56 4.55 -3.70
C SER A 42 1.81 5.89 -3.79
N VAL A 43 2.53 7.00 -3.83
CA VAL A 43 1.96 8.36 -3.92
C VAL A 43 1.21 8.55 -5.24
N SER A 44 1.81 8.15 -6.35
CA SER A 44 1.19 8.25 -7.68
C SER A 44 -0.08 7.39 -7.77
N GLY A 45 -0.04 6.16 -7.25
CA GLY A 45 -1.18 5.26 -7.23
C GLY A 45 -2.33 5.82 -6.39
N ALA A 46 -2.04 6.32 -5.19
CA ALA A 46 -3.02 6.95 -4.33
C ALA A 46 -3.65 8.19 -4.98
N ARG A 47 -2.85 9.02 -5.66
CA ARG A 47 -3.35 10.19 -6.42
C ARG A 47 -4.35 9.77 -7.49
N VAL A 48 -4.02 8.76 -8.31
CA VAL A 48 -4.90 8.27 -9.39
C VAL A 48 -6.20 7.73 -8.83
N VAL A 49 -6.14 6.90 -7.79
CA VAL A 49 -7.34 6.30 -7.16
C VAL A 49 -8.23 7.33 -6.48
N LYS A 50 -7.64 8.34 -5.81
CA LYS A 50 -8.38 9.48 -5.26
C LYS A 50 -9.09 10.26 -6.36
N GLY A 51 -8.43 10.47 -7.50
CA GLY A 51 -9.04 11.08 -8.68
C GLY A 51 -10.26 10.32 -9.18
N TRP A 52 -10.17 9.01 -9.33
CA TRP A 52 -11.30 8.16 -9.80
C TRP A 52 -12.50 8.12 -8.84
N THR A 53 -12.24 8.27 -7.54
CA THR A 53 -13.29 8.20 -6.52
C THR A 53 -13.87 9.56 -6.15
N ASN A 54 -13.43 10.64 -6.80
CA ASN A 54 -13.74 12.03 -6.44
C ASN A 54 -13.38 12.33 -4.98
N GLY A 55 -12.23 11.82 -4.51
CA GLY A 55 -11.72 12.03 -3.15
C GLY A 55 -12.45 11.25 -2.05
N ARG A 56 -13.43 10.42 -2.37
CA ARG A 56 -14.18 9.63 -1.37
C ARG A 56 -13.33 8.54 -0.70
N MET A 57 -12.34 8.00 -1.39
CA MET A 57 -11.49 6.96 -0.83
C MET A 57 -10.35 7.58 -0.01
N ASN A 58 -10.31 7.24 1.27
CA ASN A 58 -9.26 7.70 2.17
C ASN A 58 -8.02 6.81 2.03
N VAL A 59 -7.09 7.25 1.18
CA VAL A 59 -5.82 6.54 0.93
C VAL A 59 -4.65 7.30 1.55
N GLU A 60 -3.88 6.63 2.38
CA GLU A 60 -2.56 7.08 2.85
C GLU A 60 -1.48 6.37 2.04
N ALA A 61 -0.57 7.14 1.45
CA ALA A 61 0.56 6.62 0.70
C ALA A 61 1.84 6.80 1.47
N LEU A 62 2.61 5.74 1.59
CA LEU A 62 3.90 5.71 2.28
C LEU A 62 4.99 5.27 1.31
N GLU A 63 6.19 5.81 1.51
CA GLU A 63 7.38 5.48 0.71
C GLU A 63 8.35 4.61 1.51
N ARG A 64 7.81 3.74 2.38
CA ARG A 64 8.59 2.93 3.32
C ARG A 64 8.60 1.47 2.90
N LYS A 65 9.75 0.81 3.04
CA LYS A 65 9.85 -0.64 2.92
C LYS A 65 9.22 -1.27 4.15
N VAL A 66 8.38 -2.28 3.99
CA VAL A 66 7.89 -3.06 5.14
C VAL A 66 8.98 -4.05 5.55
N GLY A 67 9.44 -3.96 6.80
CA GLY A 67 10.48 -4.82 7.34
C GLY A 67 10.91 -4.42 8.75
N PRO A 68 11.88 -5.13 9.34
CA PRO A 68 12.35 -4.87 10.71
C PRO A 68 12.86 -3.43 10.92
N ASP A 69 13.44 -2.84 9.87
CA ASP A 69 14.03 -1.49 9.95
C ASP A 69 12.98 -0.36 10.00
N THR A 70 11.69 -0.67 9.80
CA THR A 70 10.59 0.32 9.74
C THR A 70 9.50 0.07 10.78
N GLU A 71 9.83 -0.70 11.83
CA GLU A 71 8.94 -0.93 12.98
C GLU A 71 8.77 0.31 13.86
N ASP A 72 9.52 1.39 13.60
CA ASP A 72 9.27 2.73 14.14
C ASP A 72 7.92 3.31 13.69
N TYR A 73 7.43 2.87 12.52
CA TYR A 73 6.17 3.31 11.94
C TYR A 73 5.16 2.17 11.85
N PHE A 74 5.59 0.96 11.48
CA PHE A 74 4.74 -0.24 11.46
C PHE A 74 4.75 -0.92 12.82
N ASP A 75 4.42 -0.13 13.84
CA ASP A 75 4.37 -0.51 15.25
C ASP A 75 3.09 -1.30 15.61
N ASP A 76 2.95 -1.63 16.88
CA ASP A 76 1.81 -2.41 17.40
C ASP A 76 0.48 -1.72 17.09
N ASP A 77 0.40 -0.39 17.27
CA ASP A 77 -0.82 0.39 17.00
C ASP A 77 -1.25 0.31 15.53
N PHE A 78 -0.28 0.37 14.60
CA PHE A 78 -0.56 0.21 13.17
C PHE A 78 -1.15 -1.17 12.86
N TRP A 79 -0.54 -2.24 13.36
CA TRP A 79 -1.02 -3.60 13.09
C TRP A 79 -2.35 -3.86 13.78
N GLU A 80 -2.51 -3.48 15.04
CA GLU A 80 -3.77 -3.64 15.78
C GLU A 80 -4.93 -2.90 15.11
N GLY A 81 -4.69 -1.68 14.61
CA GLY A 81 -5.66 -0.89 13.86
C GLY A 81 -5.95 -1.37 12.43
N THR A 82 -5.21 -2.36 11.93
CA THR A 82 -5.42 -2.93 10.58
C THR A 82 -6.44 -4.06 10.61
N ASP A 83 -7.45 -3.99 9.74
CA ASP A 83 -8.47 -5.05 9.61
C ASP A 83 -8.00 -6.23 8.73
N VAL A 84 -7.24 -5.93 7.68
CA VAL A 84 -6.77 -6.90 6.68
C VAL A 84 -5.48 -6.41 6.03
N CYS A 85 -4.57 -7.34 5.76
CA CYS A 85 -3.33 -7.08 5.03
C CYS A 85 -3.40 -7.68 3.63
N TRP A 86 -2.88 -6.95 2.63
CA TRP A 86 -2.82 -7.41 1.24
C TRP A 86 -1.40 -7.26 0.71
N ASN A 87 -0.78 -8.37 0.34
CA ASN A 87 0.54 -8.40 -0.23
C ASN A 87 0.52 -8.22 -1.75
N ALA A 88 1.30 -7.26 -2.23
CA ALA A 88 1.64 -7.09 -3.65
C ALA A 88 3.17 -7.13 -3.85
N LEU A 89 3.84 -7.93 -3.02
CA LEU A 89 5.30 -8.01 -2.91
C LEU A 89 5.89 -8.94 -3.98
N ASP A 90 7.15 -8.71 -4.35
CA ASP A 90 7.88 -9.50 -5.36
C ASP A 90 8.86 -10.52 -4.74
N ASN A 91 9.37 -10.26 -3.54
CA ASN A 91 10.39 -11.08 -2.89
C ASN A 91 9.86 -11.93 -1.72
N VAL A 92 10.53 -13.06 -1.45
CA VAL A 92 10.10 -14.03 -0.43
C VAL A 92 10.34 -13.50 0.99
N ALA A 93 11.40 -12.73 1.20
CA ALA A 93 11.75 -12.20 2.52
C ALA A 93 10.66 -11.26 3.06
N ALA A 94 10.19 -10.30 2.25
CA ALA A 94 9.12 -9.38 2.65
C ALA A 94 7.78 -10.10 2.85
N ARG A 95 7.48 -11.15 2.05
CA ARG A 95 6.30 -12.00 2.27
C ARG A 95 6.37 -12.72 3.61
N ARG A 96 7.52 -13.31 3.96
CA ARG A 96 7.70 -13.97 5.27
C ARG A 96 7.59 -13.00 6.44
N TYR A 97 8.12 -11.78 6.29
CA TYR A 97 8.01 -10.76 7.32
C TYR A 97 6.54 -10.36 7.55
N THR A 98 5.82 -10.01 6.48
CA THR A 98 4.40 -9.64 6.57
C THR A 98 3.53 -10.79 7.07
N ASP A 99 3.78 -12.03 6.64
CA ASP A 99 3.12 -13.24 7.14
C ASP A 99 3.32 -13.42 8.66
N GLY A 100 4.56 -13.28 9.15
CA GLY A 100 4.86 -13.37 10.57
C GLY A 100 4.17 -12.28 11.41
N ARG A 101 4.11 -11.04 10.92
CA ARG A 101 3.36 -9.95 11.59
C ARG A 101 1.86 -10.24 11.58
N CYS A 102 1.30 -10.65 10.45
CA CYS A 102 -0.13 -10.99 10.37
C CYS A 102 -0.50 -12.14 11.31
N LEU A 103 0.35 -13.16 11.44
CA LEU A 103 0.17 -14.24 12.41
C LEU A 103 0.18 -13.72 13.85
N LEU A 104 1.15 -12.86 14.18
CA LEU A 104 1.31 -12.29 15.53
C LEU A 104 0.08 -11.46 15.95
N TYR A 105 -0.44 -10.60 15.08
CA TYR A 105 -1.60 -9.74 15.39
C TYR A 105 -2.94 -10.36 14.96
N SER A 106 -2.94 -11.64 14.56
CA SER A 106 -4.14 -12.36 14.11
C SER A 106 -4.90 -11.66 12.98
N LYS A 107 -4.18 -11.13 12.00
CA LYS A 107 -4.75 -10.40 10.85
C LYS A 107 -4.90 -11.31 9.64
N PRO A 108 -6.04 -11.26 8.92
CA PRO A 108 -6.17 -11.93 7.63
C PRO A 108 -5.14 -11.36 6.63
N LEU A 109 -4.48 -12.25 5.89
CA LEU A 109 -3.51 -11.90 4.86
C LEU A 109 -3.96 -12.45 3.50
N LEU A 110 -3.90 -11.59 2.47
CA LEU A 110 -4.13 -11.92 1.06
C LEU A 110 -2.85 -11.80 0.24
#